data_AF-A0A533XJF0-F1
#
_entry.id   AF-A0A533XJF0-F1
#
_cell.length_a   1.000
_cell.length_b   1.000
_cell.length_c   1.000
_cell.angle_alpha   90.00
_cell.angle_beta   90.00
_cell.angle_gamma   90.00
#
_symmetry.space_group_name_H-M   'P 1'
#
loop_
_entity.id
_entity.type
_entity.pdbx_description
1 polymer ?
#
loop_
_entity_poly.entity_id
_entity_poly.type
_entity_poly.pdbx_seq_one_letter_code
_entity_poly.pdbx_strand_id
1 'polypeptide(L)'
;MSTVRETPDVIQTLRDDFRSRLEVFYSRLKLAPPYHSMEKAIVHLTGALKALPPEERQRIADDPSRQWAIYRQAFVESGLHQKHRGIIAELVRSRQTGSLTSDYNHFLDAFRS
;
A
#
# COMPACT_ATOMS: atom_id res chain seq x y z
N MET A 1 13.79 31.81 -12.10
CA MET A 1 12.50 31.16 -11.80
C MET A 1 12.62 29.71 -12.21
N SER A 2 12.79 28.82 -11.24
CA SER A 2 13.03 27.39 -11.48
C SER A 2 11.78 26.74 -12.04
N THR A 3 11.92 26.12 -13.21
CA THR A 3 10.89 25.28 -13.84
C THR A 3 10.66 24.06 -12.94
N VAL A 4 9.50 24.02 -12.31
CA VAL A 4 8.99 22.81 -11.62
C VAL A 4 8.86 21.75 -12.71
N ARG A 5 9.84 20.85 -12.81
CA ARG A 5 9.68 19.64 -13.62
C ARG A 5 8.45 18.93 -13.06
N GLU A 6 7.52 18.61 -13.94
CA GLU A 6 6.32 17.87 -13.57
C GLU A 6 6.72 16.64 -12.73
N THR A 7 5.80 16.21 -11.88
CA THR A 7 5.95 15.16 -10.86
C THR A 7 5.61 13.71 -11.31
N PRO A 8 5.88 13.23 -12.55
CA PRO A 8 5.77 11.79 -12.85
C PRO A 8 6.68 10.92 -12.00
N ASP A 9 7.86 11.43 -11.62
CA ASP A 9 8.87 10.71 -10.85
C ASP A 9 8.33 10.29 -9.48
N VAL A 10 7.73 11.23 -8.73
CA VAL A 10 7.16 10.97 -7.40
C VAL A 10 6.03 9.94 -7.45
N ILE A 11 5.13 10.03 -8.44
CA ILE A 11 4.05 9.05 -8.59
C ILE A 11 4.63 7.68 -8.89
N GLN A 12 5.64 7.60 -9.75
CA GLN A 12 6.32 6.35 -10.07
C GLN A 12 7.01 5.75 -8.84
N THR A 13 7.73 6.55 -8.06
CA THR A 13 8.40 6.13 -6.83
C THR A 13 7.41 5.56 -5.81
N LEU A 14 6.33 6.28 -5.52
CA LEU A 14 5.28 5.82 -4.59
C LEU A 14 4.58 4.56 -5.10
N ARG A 15 4.38 4.45 -6.41
CA ARG A 15 3.78 3.27 -7.05
C ARG A 15 4.66 2.03 -6.88
N ASP A 16 5.96 2.17 -7.12
CA ASP A 16 6.90 1.06 -7.08
C ASP A 16 7.16 0.62 -5.63
N ASP A 17 7.27 1.58 -4.70
CA ASP A 17 7.34 1.31 -3.27
C ASP A 17 6.07 0.58 -2.78
N PHE A 18 4.87 1.03 -3.16
CA PHE A 18 3.63 0.35 -2.80
C PHE A 18 3.58 -1.08 -3.35
N ARG A 19 3.95 -1.30 -4.62
CA ARG A 19 4.01 -2.66 -5.21
C ARG A 19 4.97 -3.54 -4.42
N SER A 20 6.18 -3.06 -4.12
CA SER A 20 7.17 -3.82 -3.35
C SER A 20 6.65 -4.18 -1.96
N ARG A 21 5.97 -3.26 -1.26
CA ARG A 21 5.35 -3.53 0.04
C ARG A 21 4.27 -4.59 -0.05
N LEU A 22 3.43 -4.60 -1.08
CA LEU A 22 2.43 -5.65 -1.28
C LEU A 22 3.09 -7.02 -1.51
N GLU A 23 4.17 -7.09 -2.30
CA GLU A 23 4.91 -8.32 -2.52
C GLU A 23 5.53 -8.85 -1.22
N VAL A 24 6.17 -7.99 -0.43
CA VAL A 24 6.71 -8.34 0.89
C VAL A 24 5.61 -8.81 1.82
N PHE A 25 4.46 -8.12 1.86
CA PHE A 25 3.32 -8.48 2.69
C PHE A 25 2.86 -9.92 2.42
N TYR A 26 2.56 -10.26 1.17
CA TYR A 26 2.08 -11.60 0.83
C TYR A 26 3.18 -12.67 1.00
N SER A 27 4.42 -12.36 0.62
CA SER A 27 5.56 -13.27 0.78
C SER A 27 5.82 -13.62 2.25
N ARG A 28 5.81 -12.64 3.15
CA ARG A 28 6.04 -12.86 4.60
C ARG A 28 4.91 -13.63 5.26
N LEU A 29 3.67 -13.47 4.77
CA LEU A 29 2.53 -14.28 5.19
C LEU A 29 2.50 -15.67 4.54
N LYS A 30 3.46 -15.99 3.66
CA LYS A 30 3.53 -17.24 2.87
C LYS A 30 2.27 -17.47 2.02
N LEU A 31 1.72 -16.40 1.47
CA LEU A 31 0.53 -16.42 0.63
C LEU A 31 0.89 -16.09 -0.81
N ALA A 32 0.20 -16.73 -1.76
CA ALA A 32 0.27 -16.33 -3.15
C ALA A 32 -0.35 -14.93 -3.31
N PRO A 33 0.37 -13.95 -3.91
CA PRO A 33 -0.17 -12.62 -4.12
C PRO A 33 -1.37 -12.65 -5.09
N PRO A 34 -2.49 -11.98 -4.76
CA PRO A 34 -3.63 -11.87 -5.66
C PRO A 34 -3.35 -10.78 -6.70
N TYR A 35 -2.47 -11.07 -7.68
CA TYR A 35 -1.92 -10.08 -8.63
C TYR A 35 -2.98 -9.19 -9.29
N HIS A 36 -4.13 -9.74 -9.70
CA HIS A 36 -5.22 -8.93 -10.25
C HIS A 36 -5.73 -7.84 -9.30
N SER A 37 -5.87 -8.17 -8.01
CA SER A 37 -6.31 -7.19 -6.99
C SER A 37 -5.18 -6.24 -6.60
N MET A 38 -3.91 -6.70 -6.68
CA MET A 38 -2.76 -5.81 -6.51
C MET A 38 -2.73 -4.75 -7.60
N GLU A 39 -2.87 -5.13 -8.86
CA GLU A 39 -2.91 -4.18 -9.97
C GLU A 39 -4.07 -3.18 -9.83
N LYS A 40 -5.24 -3.63 -9.35
CA LYS A 40 -6.32 -2.70 -8.97
C LYS A 40 -5.87 -1.71 -7.90
N ALA A 41 -5.22 -2.15 -6.83
CA ALA A 41 -4.71 -1.27 -5.79
C ALA A 41 -3.70 -0.25 -6.35
N ILE A 42 -2.82 -0.69 -7.25
CA ILE A 42 -1.88 0.19 -7.96
C ILE A 42 -2.61 1.26 -8.78
N VAL A 43 -3.68 0.89 -9.48
CA VAL A 43 -4.53 1.84 -10.23
C VAL A 43 -5.22 2.83 -9.29
N HIS A 44 -5.81 2.35 -8.18
CA HIS A 44 -6.44 3.21 -7.16
C HIS A 44 -5.44 4.22 -6.58
N LEU A 45 -4.25 3.77 -6.18
CA LEU A 45 -3.19 4.65 -5.68
C LEU A 45 -2.80 5.70 -6.73
N THR A 46 -2.56 5.27 -7.98
CA THR A 46 -2.14 6.16 -9.06
C THR A 46 -3.21 7.21 -9.35
N GLY A 47 -4.49 6.82 -9.34
CA GLY A 47 -5.62 7.74 -9.49
C GLY A 47 -5.69 8.77 -8.37
N ALA A 48 -5.57 8.32 -7.11
CA ALA A 48 -5.57 9.18 -5.94
C ALA A 48 -4.41 10.19 -5.98
N LEU A 49 -3.18 9.74 -6.29
CA LEU A 49 -2.02 10.61 -6.41
C LEU A 49 -2.18 11.65 -7.53
N LYS A 50 -2.70 11.25 -8.70
CA LYS A 50 -2.95 12.17 -9.83
C LYS A 50 -3.99 13.25 -9.50
N ALA A 51 -4.94 12.97 -8.61
CA ALA A 51 -5.91 13.95 -8.15
C ALA A 51 -5.33 15.00 -7.18
N LEU A 52 -4.20 14.72 -6.55
CA LEU A 52 -3.53 15.65 -5.63
C LEU A 52 -2.66 16.68 -6.37
N PRO A 53 -2.48 17.89 -5.82
CA PRO A 53 -1.53 18.85 -6.34
C PRO A 53 -0.07 18.35 -6.17
N PRO A 54 0.87 18.76 -7.04
CA PRO A 54 2.27 18.31 -7.00
C PRO A 54 2.96 18.45 -5.64
N GLU A 55 2.72 19.56 -4.93
CA GLU A 55 3.30 19.80 -3.61
C GLU A 55 2.83 18.78 -2.58
N GLU A 56 1.56 18.36 -2.64
CA GLU A 56 1.03 17.37 -1.71
C GLU A 56 1.58 15.97 -2.03
N ARG A 57 1.78 15.64 -3.31
CA ARG A 57 2.47 14.41 -3.71
C ARG A 57 3.87 14.36 -3.13
N GLN A 58 4.60 15.47 -3.18
CA GLN A 58 5.95 15.57 -2.61
C GLN A 58 5.92 15.42 -1.09
N ARG A 59 4.98 16.06 -0.39
CA ARG A 59 4.80 15.86 1.06
C ARG A 59 4.50 14.41 1.42
N ILE A 60 3.71 13.70 0.62
CA ILE A 60 3.48 12.26 0.79
C ILE A 60 4.78 11.49 0.57
N ALA A 61 5.56 11.82 -0.46
CA ALA A 61 6.83 11.16 -0.75
C ALA A 61 7.84 11.31 0.39
N ASP A 62 7.87 12.46 1.06
CA ASP A 62 8.84 12.77 2.11
C ASP A 62 8.39 12.32 3.51
N ASP A 63 7.14 11.86 3.68
CA ASP A 63 6.57 11.48 4.99
C ASP A 63 6.07 10.02 4.98
N PRO A 64 6.80 9.08 5.59
CA PRO A 64 6.40 7.68 5.66
C PRO A 64 4.99 7.44 6.23
N SER A 65 4.54 8.27 7.17
CA SER A 65 3.21 8.11 7.76
C SER A 65 2.12 8.43 6.73
N ARG A 66 2.35 9.43 5.87
CA ARG A 66 1.45 9.77 4.77
C ARG A 66 1.48 8.73 3.65
N GLN A 67 2.66 8.17 3.34
CA GLN A 67 2.78 7.04 2.40
C GLN A 67 1.88 5.89 2.85
N TRP A 68 2.03 5.47 4.12
CA TRP A 68 1.22 4.38 4.66
C TRP A 68 -0.28 4.68 4.69
N ALA A 69 -0.67 5.93 4.96
CA ALA A 69 -2.07 6.34 4.92
C ALA A 69 -2.68 6.15 3.52
N ILE A 70 -2.01 6.65 2.47
CA ILE A 70 -2.53 6.53 1.10
C ILE A 70 -2.45 5.08 0.58
N TYR A 71 -1.42 4.32 0.96
CA TYR A 71 -1.32 2.90 0.64
C TYR A 71 -2.45 2.09 1.27
N ARG A 72 -2.76 2.35 2.54
CA ARG A 72 -3.87 1.70 3.23
C ARG A 72 -5.20 2.00 2.55
N GLN A 73 -5.42 3.25 2.13
CA GLN A 73 -6.63 3.61 1.38
C GLN A 73 -6.74 2.80 0.09
N ALA A 74 -5.70 2.80 -0.75
CA ALA A 74 -5.69 2.03 -2.00
C ALA A 74 -5.84 0.51 -1.78
N PHE A 75 -5.26 -0.02 -0.71
CA PHE A 75 -5.41 -1.41 -0.29
C PHE A 75 -6.86 -1.77 0.05
N VAL A 76 -7.56 -0.90 0.79
CA VAL A 76 -8.96 -1.13 1.15
C VAL A 76 -9.87 -0.99 -0.06
N GLU A 77 -9.75 0.10 -0.84
CA GLU A 77 -10.61 0.38 -2.00
C GLU A 77 -10.52 -0.69 -3.09
N SER A 78 -9.34 -1.28 -3.29
CA SER A 78 -9.15 -2.37 -4.25
C SER A 78 -9.77 -3.70 -3.83
N GLY A 79 -10.21 -3.83 -2.56
CA GLY A 79 -10.72 -5.07 -2.00
C GLY A 79 -9.63 -6.08 -1.59
N LEU A 80 -8.35 -5.68 -1.53
CA LEU A 80 -7.27 -6.58 -1.07
C LEU A 80 -7.51 -7.09 0.37
N HIS A 81 -8.11 -6.27 1.23
CA HIS A 81 -8.52 -6.66 2.59
C HIS A 81 -9.53 -7.82 2.64
N GLN A 82 -10.17 -8.15 1.53
CA GLN A 82 -11.09 -9.31 1.41
C GLN A 82 -10.37 -10.56 0.88
N LYS A 83 -9.18 -10.41 0.27
CA LYS A 83 -8.40 -11.53 -0.25
C LYS A 83 -7.70 -12.27 0.88
N HIS A 84 -7.80 -13.60 0.85
CA HIS A 84 -7.28 -14.48 1.90
C HIS A 84 -7.75 -14.10 3.32
N ARG A 85 -8.89 -13.39 3.44
CA ARG A 85 -9.31 -12.74 4.69
C ARG A 85 -9.33 -13.70 5.87
N GLY A 86 -9.92 -14.88 5.71
CA GLY A 86 -9.98 -15.88 6.79
C GLY A 86 -8.59 -16.32 7.27
N ILE A 87 -7.67 -16.56 6.33
CA ILE A 87 -6.30 -16.97 6.63
C ILE A 87 -5.54 -15.83 7.32
N ILE A 88 -5.57 -14.62 6.75
CA ILE A 88 -4.84 -13.47 7.30
C ILE A 88 -5.39 -13.06 8.67
N ALA A 89 -6.72 -13.05 8.85
CA ALA A 89 -7.33 -12.75 10.15
C ALA A 89 -6.89 -13.77 11.22
N GLU A 90 -6.78 -15.05 10.88
CA GLU A 90 -6.27 -16.07 11.79
C GLU A 90 -4.77 -15.87 12.10
N LEU A 91 -3.94 -15.56 11.10
CA LEU A 91 -2.52 -15.24 11.31
C LEU A 91 -2.35 -14.02 12.23
N VAL A 92 -3.18 -12.99 12.07
CA VAL A 92 -3.17 -11.80 12.93
C VAL A 92 -3.58 -12.14 14.36
N ARG A 93 -4.67 -12.89 14.54
CA ARG A 93 -5.18 -13.31 15.86
C ARG A 93 -4.16 -14.17 16.62
N SER A 94 -3.56 -15.13 15.93
CA SER A 94 -2.55 -16.04 16.47
C SER A 94 -1.15 -15.42 16.59
N ARG A 95 -0.97 -14.15 16.16
CA ARG A 95 0.31 -13.44 16.11
C ARG A 95 1.37 -14.15 15.27
N GLN A 96 0.95 -14.84 14.21
CA GLN A 96 1.79 -15.59 13.28
C GLN A 96 2.00 -14.84 11.95
N THR A 97 2.10 -13.51 11.98
CA THR A 97 2.28 -12.68 10.78
C THR A 97 3.73 -12.67 10.24
N GLY A 98 4.55 -13.64 10.66
CA GLY A 98 5.97 -13.73 10.29
C GLY A 98 6.81 -12.56 10.82
N SER A 99 7.94 -12.31 10.16
CA SER A 99 8.87 -11.21 10.50
C SER A 99 8.47 -9.87 9.87
N LEU A 100 7.16 -9.60 9.72
CA LEU A 100 6.68 -8.30 9.24
C LEU A 100 7.03 -7.22 10.27
N THR A 101 7.55 -6.08 9.80
CA THR A 101 7.80 -4.93 10.65
C THR A 101 6.47 -4.30 11.11
N SER A 102 6.53 -3.49 12.17
CA SER A 102 5.35 -2.82 12.74
C SER A 102 4.59 -1.94 11.74
N ASP A 103 5.26 -1.44 10.72
CA ASP A 103 4.64 -0.61 9.69
C ASP A 103 3.53 -1.36 8.92
N TYR A 104 3.66 -2.68 8.75
CA TYR A 104 2.62 -3.48 8.09
C TYR A 104 1.33 -3.60 8.90
N ASN A 105 1.29 -3.10 10.14
CA ASN A 105 0.04 -2.97 10.89
C ASN A 105 -1.00 -2.15 10.11
N HIS A 106 -0.59 -1.17 9.29
CA HIS A 106 -1.51 -0.43 8.42
C HIS A 106 -2.36 -1.33 7.51
N PHE A 107 -1.80 -2.46 7.02
CA PHE A 107 -2.55 -3.47 6.26
C PHE A 107 -3.18 -4.52 7.16
N LEU A 108 -2.46 -5.02 8.17
CA LEU A 108 -2.96 -6.09 9.06
C LEU A 108 -4.21 -5.65 9.84
N ASP A 109 -4.31 -4.37 10.20
CA ASP A 109 -5.47 -3.81 10.89
C ASP A 109 -6.75 -3.93 10.07
N ALA A 110 -6.66 -3.99 8.74
CA ALA A 110 -7.83 -4.21 7.86
C ALA A 110 -8.45 -5.62 8.03
N PHE A 111 -7.77 -6.54 8.72
CA PHE A 111 -8.21 -7.91 8.98
C PHE A 111 -8.62 -8.17 10.44
N ARG A 112 -8.56 -7.16 11.31
CA ARG A 112 -8.86 -7.28 12.75
C ARG A 112 -10.36 -7.15 13.08
N SER A 113 -11.20 -6.76 12.12
CA SER A 113 -12.65 -6.58 12.29
C SER A 113 -13.46 -7.85 12.12
#